data_AF-A0A2D4MYV1-F1
#
_entry.id   AF-A0A2D4MYV1-F1
#
_cell.length_a   1.000
_cell.length_b   1.000
_cell.length_c   1.000
_cell.angle_alpha   90.00
_cell.angle_beta   90.00
_cell.angle_gamma   90.00
#
_symmetry.space_group_name_H-M   'P 1'
#
loop_
_entity.id
_entity.type
_entity.pdbx_description
1 polymer ?
#
loop_
_entity_poly.entity_id
_entity_poly.type
_entity_poly.pdbx_seq_one_letter_code
_entity_poly.pdbx_strand_id
1 'polypeptide(L)'
;DGMDETFRVYTRYAMRNKLPREVHIRFTKKITKTQILQTTRDKTQKYKEKEITVLKQIPRRIRDYSDERMREYSFLTKELLKRGINYRWLIPEGLLFTWQEQRHRTDTLDKA
;
A
#
# COMPACT_ATOMS: atom_id res chain seq x y z
N ASP A 1 -19.59 11.76 14.71
CA ASP A 1 -18.88 10.66 15.40
C ASP A 1 -18.39 9.54 14.49
N GLY A 2 -17.21 9.70 13.89
CA GLY A 2 -16.58 8.65 13.08
C GLY A 2 -15.06 8.77 12.90
N MET A 3 -14.47 9.87 13.37
CA MET A 3 -13.02 10.11 13.40
C MET A 3 -12.59 10.12 14.87
N ASP A 4 -11.51 9.42 15.17
CA ASP A 4 -10.94 9.27 16.51
C ASP A 4 -9.91 10.37 16.76
N GLU A 5 -8.86 10.38 15.93
CA GLU A 5 -7.78 11.36 16.02
C GLU A 5 -7.41 11.86 14.62
N THR A 6 -7.09 13.15 14.51
CA THR A 6 -6.52 13.72 13.28
C THR A 6 -5.33 14.58 13.65
N PHE A 7 -4.18 14.29 13.04
CA PHE A 7 -2.95 15.05 13.30
C PHE A 7 -2.14 15.25 12.03
N ARG A 8 -1.40 16.35 12.01
CA ARG A 8 -0.48 16.70 10.93
C ARG A 8 0.90 16.15 11.26
N VAL A 9 1.53 15.43 10.33
CA VAL A 9 2.84 14.83 10.55
C VAL A 9 3.94 15.83 10.24
N TYR A 10 4.85 15.99 11.19
CA TYR A 10 6.01 16.87 11.07
C TYR A 10 7.27 16.04 10.81
N THR A 11 7.66 15.91 9.55
CA THR A 11 8.93 15.28 9.18
C THR A 11 9.95 16.33 8.74
N ARG A 12 11.22 16.14 9.13
CA ARG A 12 12.33 16.97 8.62
C ARG A 12 12.44 16.90 7.09
N TYR A 13 12.07 15.76 6.51
CA TYR A 13 12.03 15.55 5.07
C TYR A 13 11.09 16.52 4.36
N ALA A 14 9.83 16.65 4.81
CA ALA A 14 8.88 17.57 4.20
C ALA A 14 9.32 19.03 4.31
N MET A 15 9.92 19.41 5.44
CA MET A 15 10.46 20.76 5.65
C MET A 15 11.65 21.05 4.72
N ARG A 16 12.61 20.12 4.61
CA ARG A 16 13.80 20.28 3.76
C ARG A 16 13.45 20.38 2.28
N ASN A 17 12.47 19.58 1.82
CA ASN A 17 12.08 19.52 0.42
C ASN A 17 10.91 20.45 0.04
N LYS A 18 10.45 21.32 0.97
CA LYS A 18 9.32 22.23 0.77
C LYS A 18 8.03 21.51 0.29
N LEU A 19 7.79 20.30 0.76
CA LEU A 19 6.63 19.48 0.38
C LEU A 19 5.42 19.75 1.29
N PRO A 20 4.19 19.60 0.78
CA PRO A 20 3.00 19.56 1.61
C PRO A 20 3.13 18.48 2.70
N ARG A 21 2.81 18.84 3.93
CA ARG A 21 2.87 17.90 5.07
C ARG A 21 1.69 16.94 5.03
N GLU A 22 1.95 15.69 5.39
CA GLU A 22 0.95 14.64 5.48
C GLU A 22 -0.01 14.86 6.66
N VAL A 23 -1.25 14.40 6.50
CA VAL A 23 -2.28 14.40 7.54
C VAL A 23 -2.68 12.96 7.80
N HIS A 24 -2.55 12.53 9.05
CA HIS A 24 -2.96 11.20 9.48
C HIS A 24 -4.30 11.29 10.18
N ILE A 25 -5.22 10.44 9.73
CA ILE A 25 -6.57 10.33 10.28
C ILE A 25 -6.73 8.91 10.81
N ARG A 26 -7.02 8.82 12.11
CA ARG A 26 -7.44 7.58 12.77
C ARG A 26 -8.97 7.55 12.77
N PHE A 27 -9.52 6.52 12.17
CA PHE A 27 -10.96 6.29 12.14
C PHE A 27 -11.33 5.30 13.25
N THR A 28 -12.45 5.52 13.92
CA THR A 28 -12.98 4.59 14.92
C THR A 28 -13.44 3.27 14.27
N LYS A 29 -14.05 3.36 13.09
CA LYS A 29 -14.54 2.19 12.33
C LYS A 29 -13.62 1.86 11.15
N LYS A 30 -13.15 0.60 11.08
CA LYS A 30 -12.37 0.07 9.94
C LYS A 30 -13.14 0.12 8.61
N ILE A 31 -14.47 0.02 8.66
CA ILE A 31 -15.35 0.05 7.47
C ILE A 31 -15.21 1.39 6.75
N THR A 32 -15.30 2.50 7.48
CA THR A 32 -15.16 3.87 6.93
C THR A 32 -13.82 4.07 6.23
N LYS A 33 -12.72 3.63 6.87
CA LYS A 33 -11.38 3.65 6.26
C LYS A 33 -11.34 2.85 4.95
N THR A 34 -12.00 1.69 4.90
CA THR A 34 -11.99 0.81 3.74
C THR A 34 -12.79 1.41 2.58
N GLN A 35 -13.97 1.97 2.88
CA GLN A 35 -14.80 2.66 1.89
C GLN A 35 -14.07 3.85 1.26
N ILE A 36 -13.42 4.70 2.08
CA ILE A 36 -12.64 5.85 1.57
C ILE A 36 -11.52 5.39 0.64
N LEU A 37 -10.81 4.32 1.00
CA LEU A 37 -9.74 3.78 0.16
C LEU A 37 -10.26 3.18 -1.16
N GLN A 38 -11.45 2.60 -1.17
CA GLN A 38 -12.11 2.12 -2.40
C GLN A 38 -12.52 3.31 -3.27
N THR A 39 -13.24 4.29 -2.73
CA THR A 39 -13.68 5.47 -3.47
C THR A 39 -12.51 6.25 -4.07
N THR A 40 -11.37 6.34 -3.38
CA THR A 40 -10.19 7.05 -3.89
C THR A 40 -9.45 6.28 -4.98
N ARG A 41 -9.58 4.94 -5.04
CA ARG A 41 -9.06 4.14 -6.16
C ARG A 41 -9.88 4.33 -7.42
N ASP A 42 -11.20 4.41 -7.27
CA ASP A 42 -12.11 4.51 -8.40
C ASP A 42 -12.18 5.94 -8.95
N LYS A 43 -12.01 6.94 -8.07
CA LYS A 43 -12.14 8.35 -8.43
C LYS A 43 -11.02 9.19 -7.82
N THR A 44 -10.32 9.93 -8.68
CA THR A 44 -9.35 10.94 -8.24
C THR A 44 -10.05 12.00 -7.39
N GLN A 45 -9.58 12.17 -6.16
CA GLN A 45 -10.14 13.14 -5.24
C GLN A 45 -9.48 14.51 -5.44
N LYS A 46 -10.29 15.57 -5.53
CA LYS A 46 -9.84 16.95 -5.67
C LYS A 46 -10.41 17.80 -4.55
N TYR A 47 -9.57 18.61 -3.94
CA TYR A 47 -9.96 19.61 -2.95
C TYR A 47 -9.42 20.96 -3.37
N LYS A 48 -10.31 21.94 -3.56
CA LYS A 48 -9.96 23.29 -4.06
C LYS A 48 -9.05 23.22 -5.30
N GLU A 49 -9.49 22.45 -6.30
CA GLU A 49 -8.80 22.21 -7.57
C GLU A 49 -7.46 21.46 -7.48
N LYS A 50 -7.00 21.15 -6.27
CA LYS A 50 -5.78 20.37 -6.05
C LYS A 50 -6.12 18.90 -5.87
N GLU A 51 -5.38 18.05 -6.57
CA GLU A 51 -5.48 16.61 -6.42
C GLU A 51 -4.92 16.19 -5.06
N ILE A 52 -5.70 15.36 -4.36
CA ILE A 52 -5.31 14.79 -3.07
C ILE A 52 -5.16 13.28 -3.21
N THR A 53 -4.00 12.79 -2.80
CA THR A 53 -3.71 11.35 -2.78
C THR A 53 -3.96 10.82 -1.38
N VAL A 54 -4.83 9.80 -1.27
CA VAL A 54 -5.11 9.12 0.00
C VAL A 54 -4.42 7.76 -0.02
N LEU A 55 -3.53 7.53 0.95
CA LEU A 55 -2.79 6.28 1.09
C LEU A 55 -3.09 5.62 2.44
N LYS A 56 -2.99 4.29 2.47
CA LYS A 56 -3.08 3.54 3.72
C LYS A 56 -1.76 3.70 4.49
N GLN A 57 -1.84 4.18 5.72
CA GLN A 57 -0.68 4.18 6.62
C GLN A 57 -0.23 2.74 6.92
N ILE A 58 1.04 2.46 6.64
CA ILE A 58 1.73 1.21 6.96
C ILE A 58 2.89 1.57 7.89
N PRO A 59 3.04 0.91 9.06
CA PRO A 59 4.18 1.11 9.93
C PRO A 59 5.50 0.93 9.19
N ARG A 60 6.47 1.82 9.45
CA ARG A 60 7.75 1.83 8.74
C ARG A 60 8.46 0.47 8.80
N ARG A 61 8.50 -0.18 9.97
CA ARG A 61 9.11 -1.52 10.12
C ARG A 61 8.52 -2.56 9.15
N ILE A 62 7.20 -2.53 8.97
CA ILE A 62 6.50 -3.45 8.07
C ILE A 62 6.80 -3.11 6.61
N ARG A 63 6.84 -1.82 6.27
CA ARG A 63 7.16 -1.37 4.90
C ARG A 63 8.59 -1.74 4.53
N ASP A 64 9.55 -1.40 5.38
CA ASP A 64 10.96 -1.64 5.12
C ASP A 64 11.21 -3.17 4.98
N TYR A 65 10.59 -3.99 5.85
CA TYR A 65 10.60 -5.46 5.72
C TYR A 65 9.96 -5.96 4.41
N SER A 66 8.80 -5.43 4.02
CA SER A 66 8.16 -5.82 2.77
C SER A 66 8.98 -5.41 1.54
N ASP A 67 9.64 -4.25 1.57
CA ASP A 67 10.48 -3.76 0.48
C ASP A 67 11.72 -4.66 0.30
N GLU A 68 12.31 -5.15 1.40
CA GLU A 68 13.38 -6.15 1.37
C GLU A 68 12.92 -7.44 0.70
N ARG A 69 11.76 -7.98 1.11
CA ARG A 69 11.17 -9.18 0.49
C ARG A 69 10.86 -8.97 -0.99
N MET A 70 10.32 -7.83 -1.38
CA MET A 70 10.05 -7.53 -2.79
C MET A 70 11.32 -7.55 -3.66
N ARG A 71 12.48 -7.20 -3.10
CA ARG A 71 13.77 -7.32 -3.80
C ARG A 71 14.19 -8.77 -3.95
N GLU A 72 14.02 -9.59 -2.91
CA GLU A 72 14.31 -11.03 -2.96
C GLU A 72 13.49 -11.75 -4.03
N TYR A 73 12.18 -11.47 -4.09
CA TYR A 73 11.26 -12.03 -5.09
C TYR A 73 11.28 -11.28 -6.44
N SER A 74 12.27 -10.42 -6.69
CA SER A 74 12.35 -9.63 -7.93
C SER A 74 12.50 -10.50 -9.18
N PHE A 75 13.13 -11.68 -9.07
CA PHE A 75 13.23 -12.65 -10.16
C PHE A 75 11.85 -13.20 -10.52
N LEU A 76 11.05 -13.58 -9.52
CA LEU A 76 9.74 -14.17 -9.69
C LEU A 76 8.77 -13.14 -10.27
N THR A 77 8.75 -11.92 -9.73
CA THR A 77 7.87 -10.87 -10.27
C THR A 77 8.19 -10.49 -11.71
N LYS A 78 9.46 -10.47 -12.10
CA LYS A 78 9.85 -10.28 -13.51
C LYS A 78 9.33 -11.40 -14.41
N GLU A 79 9.41 -12.65 -13.96
CA GLU A 79 8.92 -13.79 -14.73
C GLU A 79 7.39 -13.81 -14.82
N LEU A 80 6.70 -13.48 -13.72
CA LEU A 80 5.24 -13.34 -13.69
C LEU A 80 4.76 -12.23 -14.63
N LEU A 81 5.44 -11.08 -14.62
CA LEU A 81 5.17 -9.97 -15.54
C LEU A 81 5.38 -10.37 -17.00
N LYS A 82 6.49 -11.07 -17.30
CA LYS A 82 6.81 -11.55 -18.65
C LYS A 82 5.73 -12.48 -19.21
N ARG A 83 5.11 -13.29 -18.34
CA ARG A 83 4.03 -14.21 -18.70
C ARG A 83 2.64 -13.59 -18.66
N GLY A 84 2.52 -12.30 -18.35
CA GLY A 84 1.24 -11.60 -18.23
C GLY A 84 0.38 -12.08 -17.06
N ILE A 85 0.99 -12.70 -16.05
CA ILE A 85 0.28 -13.26 -14.89
C ILE A 85 -0.01 -12.15 -13.89
N ASN A 86 -1.26 -12.07 -13.45
CA ASN A 86 -1.64 -11.14 -12.39
C ASN A 86 -1.17 -11.65 -11.03
N TYR A 87 -0.50 -10.79 -10.28
CA TYR A 87 -0.02 -11.07 -8.93
C TYR A 87 -0.38 -9.95 -7.97
N ARG A 88 -0.47 -10.29 -6.69
CA ARG A 88 -0.78 -9.39 -5.60
C ARG A 88 0.12 -9.68 -4.42
N TRP A 89 0.80 -8.64 -3.94
CA TRP A 89 1.54 -8.70 -2.69
C TRP A 89 0.61 -8.80 -1.49
N LEU A 90 0.93 -9.73 -0.59
CA LEU A 90 0.39 -9.79 0.75
C LEU A 90 1.42 -9.13 1.68
N ILE A 91 1.00 -8.08 2.38
CA ILE A 91 1.85 -7.37 3.35
C ILE A 91 1.57 -7.99 4.73
N PRO A 92 2.58 -8.37 5.53
CA PRO A 92 4.02 -8.13 5.35
C PRO A 92 4.76 -9.15 4.47
N GLU A 93 4.22 -10.35 4.33
CA GLU A 93 4.84 -11.46 3.60
C GLU A 93 3.87 -12.12 2.66
N GLY A 94 4.41 -12.47 1.50
CA GLY A 94 3.79 -13.40 0.58
C GLY A 94 3.41 -12.78 -0.75
N LEU A 95 3.52 -13.60 -1.78
CA LEU A 95 3.06 -13.29 -3.12
C LEU A 95 1.89 -14.21 -3.46
N LEU A 96 0.76 -13.61 -3.83
CA LEU A 96 -0.39 -14.34 -4.34
C LEU A 96 -0.46 -14.15 -5.84
N PHE A 97 -0.44 -15.23 -6.61
CA PHE A 97 -0.65 -15.17 -8.06
C PHE A 97 -1.55 -16.31 -8.51
N THR A 98 -2.18 -16.14 -9.66
CA THR A 98 -3.03 -17.18 -10.25
C THR A 98 -2.31 -17.76 -11.45
N TRP A 99 -1.98 -19.05 -11.40
CA TRP A 99 -1.32 -19.79 -12.46
C TRP A 99 -2.13 -21.04 -12.77
N GLN A 100 -2.42 -21.30 -14.05
CA GLN A 100 -3.26 -22.45 -14.47
C GLN A 100 -4.57 -22.55 -13.69
N GLU A 101 -5.28 -21.43 -13.50
CA GLU A 101 -6.52 -21.32 -12.72
C GLU A 101 -6.40 -21.67 -11.23
N GLN A 102 -5.21 -22.02 -10.75
CA GLN A 102 -4.91 -22.27 -9.35
C GLN A 102 -4.32 -21.03 -8.69
N ARG A 103 -4.75 -20.78 -7.45
CA ARG A 103 -4.21 -19.71 -6.62
C ARG A 103 -3.01 -20.24 -5.84
N HIS A 104 -1.85 -19.71 -6.15
CA HIS A 104 -0.61 -20.03 -5.45
C HIS A 104 -0.28 -18.91 -4.47
N ARG A 105 0.03 -19.32 -3.23
CA ARG A 105 0.52 -18.43 -2.18
C ARG A 105 1.93 -18.85 -1.82
N THR A 106 2.87 -17.95 -2.07
CA THR A 106 4.28 -18.17 -1.76
C THR A 106 4.65 -17.32 -0.58
N ASP A 107 4.79 -17.94 0.60
CA ASP A 107 5.16 -17.25 1.84
C ASP A 107 6.68 -17.26 2.10
N THR A 108 7.43 -18.17 1.48
CA THR A 108 8.88 -18.36 1.67
C THR A 108 9.60 -18.56 0.32
N LEU A 109 10.85 -18.10 0.23
CA LEU A 109 11.71 -18.26 -0.95
C LEU A 109 11.86 -19.73 -1.38
N ASP A 110 11.91 -20.66 -0.44
CA ASP A 110 12.02 -22.10 -0.73
C ASP A 110 10.78 -22.68 -1.43
N LYS A 111 9.64 -21.98 -1.37
CA LYS A 111 8.38 -22.39 -2.01
C LYS A 111 8.16 -21.67 -3.35
N ALA A 112 9.09 -20.80 -3.76
CA ALA A 112 9.02 -19.92 -4.92
C ALA A 112 9.73 -20.50 -6.13
#